data_AF-A0A1I5WAL7-F1
#
_entry.id   AF-A0A1I5WAL7-F1
#
_cell.length_a   1.000
_cell.length_b   1.000
_cell.length_c   1.000
_cell.angle_alpha   90.00
_cell.angle_beta   90.00
_cell.angle_gamma   90.00
#
_symmetry.space_group_name_H-M   'P 1'
#
loop_
_entity.id
_entity.type
_entity.pdbx_description
1 polymer ?
#
loop_
_entity_poly.entity_id
_entity_poly.type
_entity_poly.pdbx_seq_one_letter_code
_entity_poly.pdbx_strand_id
1 'polypeptide(L)'
;MKTIILLLIMATTGLFSFGQNSKSTQDTFEIETVSSIRKYEYADSLGQRLIIQNSWSRGIQYVDPNGKKKNKVLFWTRITNETENPLELNIAFPVEYEVPSLPGKYFKILLPPDTMALAKEPLPDYGITDLKSFLDNNIDKPSSLKRTINPKESGGFYVAILFDEGAMGPIRTGLSIKGQNLVYRISRYDGRRGGSLMLVDEKEINCGSINLKNLLRQK
;
A
#
# COMPACT_ATOMS: atom_id res chain seq x y z
N MET A 1 53.99 55.99 44.84
CA MET A 1 54.86 55.90 43.66
C MET A 1 54.64 54.54 43.02
N LYS A 2 54.41 54.54 41.70
CA LYS A 2 54.06 53.36 40.88
C LYS A 2 55.31 52.51 40.62
N THR A 3 55.17 51.19 40.68
CA THR A 3 56.11 50.24 40.09
C THR A 3 55.38 49.48 38.99
N ILE A 4 55.91 49.58 37.77
CA ILE A 4 55.43 48.95 36.55
C ILE A 4 56.01 47.53 36.51
N ILE A 5 55.16 46.51 36.35
CA ILE A 5 55.58 45.17 35.97
C ILE A 5 54.83 44.79 34.68
N LEU A 6 55.60 44.57 33.62
CA LEU A 6 55.18 43.99 32.36
C LEU A 6 54.68 42.56 32.60
N LEU A 7 53.52 42.20 32.06
CA LEU A 7 53.12 40.80 31.94
C LEU A 7 52.52 40.53 30.55
N LEU A 8 53.03 39.44 29.97
CA LEU A 8 52.85 38.96 28.61
C LEU A 8 51.38 38.84 28.17
N ILE A 9 51.14 39.23 26.91
CA ILE A 9 49.92 38.97 26.16
C ILE A 9 50.01 37.55 25.56
N MET A 10 49.11 36.66 25.95
CA MET A 10 48.78 35.46 25.17
C MET A 10 47.38 35.62 24.59
N ALA A 11 47.31 35.73 23.27
CA ALA A 11 46.07 35.73 22.51
C ALA A 11 45.60 34.28 22.32
N THR A 12 44.44 33.94 22.87
CA THR A 12 43.65 32.78 22.43
C THR A 12 42.30 33.29 21.96
N THR A 13 42.09 33.25 20.65
CA THR A 13 40.81 33.52 20.02
C THR A 13 39.84 32.41 20.37
N GLY A 14 39.00 32.65 21.38
CA GLY A 14 37.81 31.85 21.64
C GLY A 14 36.73 32.19 20.62
N LEU A 15 36.53 31.31 19.63
CA LEU A 15 35.33 31.32 18.80
C LEU A 15 34.17 30.77 19.64
N PHE A 16 33.28 31.66 20.08
CA PHE A 16 31.94 31.27 20.47
C PHE A 16 31.22 30.72 19.24
N SER A 17 30.92 29.42 19.25
CA SER A 17 29.84 28.87 18.43
C SER A 17 28.82 28.24 19.37
N PHE A 18 27.87 29.07 19.79
CA PHE A 18 26.60 28.62 20.33
C PHE A 18 25.66 28.48 19.14
N GLY A 19 25.41 27.25 18.71
CA GLY A 19 24.65 26.97 17.50
C GLY A 19 24.07 25.57 17.54
N GLN A 20 22.93 25.46 18.23
CA GLN A 20 21.88 24.45 18.11
C GLN A 20 22.30 23.03 17.69
N ASN A 21 22.29 22.13 18.69
CA ASN A 21 21.97 20.72 18.49
C ASN A 21 20.54 20.60 17.89
N SER A 22 20.40 20.77 16.59
CA SER A 22 19.29 20.15 15.88
C SER A 22 19.66 18.68 15.71
N LYS A 23 19.31 17.85 16.71
CA LYS A 23 18.99 16.46 16.43
C LYS A 23 17.84 16.51 15.42
N SER A 24 18.18 16.52 14.15
CA SER A 24 17.28 16.08 13.09
C SER A 24 16.95 14.65 13.46
N THR A 25 15.82 14.45 14.12
CA THR A 25 15.10 13.19 14.07
C THR A 25 14.87 12.96 12.59
N GLN A 26 15.81 12.27 11.95
CA GLN A 26 15.56 11.62 10.70
C GLN A 26 14.48 10.63 11.08
N ASP A 27 13.22 10.99 10.81
CA ASP A 27 12.14 10.04 10.78
C ASP A 27 12.66 8.95 9.86
N THR A 28 13.08 7.86 10.48
CA THR A 28 13.33 6.60 9.82
C THR A 28 11.97 6.24 9.25
N PHE A 29 11.67 6.72 8.04
CA PHE A 29 10.75 6.03 7.17
C PHE A 29 11.29 4.62 7.17
N GLU A 30 10.60 3.73 7.89
CA GLU A 30 10.75 2.30 7.63
C GLU A 30 10.73 2.20 6.12
N ILE A 31 11.85 1.74 5.57
CA ILE A 31 11.92 1.40 4.16
C ILE A 31 10.95 0.24 4.05
N GLU A 32 9.67 0.55 3.84
CA GLU A 32 8.67 -0.38 3.36
C GLU A 32 9.25 -0.90 2.06
N THR A 33 10.03 -1.96 2.17
CA THR A 33 10.57 -2.65 1.01
C THR A 33 9.36 -3.05 0.20
N VAL A 34 9.35 -2.72 -1.10
CA VAL A 34 8.22 -3.01 -2.00
C VAL A 34 7.85 -4.51 -2.00
N SER A 35 8.77 -5.36 -1.55
CA SER A 35 8.62 -6.80 -1.35
C SER A 35 8.04 -7.26 0.00
N SER A 36 7.77 -6.36 0.96
CA SER A 36 7.22 -6.74 2.28
C SER A 36 5.69 -6.80 2.26
N ILE A 37 5.09 -7.61 3.13
CA ILE A 37 3.64 -7.61 3.41
C ILE A 37 3.31 -6.38 4.26
N ARG A 38 2.35 -5.56 3.83
CA ARG A 38 1.85 -4.42 4.62
C ARG A 38 0.77 -4.90 5.57
N LYS A 39 0.96 -4.68 6.87
CA LYS A 39 0.01 -5.03 7.93
C LYS A 39 -0.58 -3.75 8.54
N TYR A 40 -1.90 -3.73 8.68
CA TYR A 40 -2.60 -2.71 9.46
C TYR A 40 -3.43 -3.39 10.53
N GLU A 41 -3.27 -2.95 11.77
CA GLU A 41 -4.07 -3.40 12.89
C GLU A 41 -5.00 -2.29 13.33
N TYR A 42 -6.23 -2.64 13.64
CA TYR A 42 -7.23 -1.75 14.21
C TYR A 42 -7.81 -2.41 15.44
N ALA A 43 -8.06 -1.66 16.50
CA ALA A 43 -8.72 -2.17 17.69
C ALA A 43 -10.03 -1.40 17.94
N ASP A 44 -11.05 -2.10 18.39
CA ASP A 44 -12.26 -1.49 18.92
C ASP A 44 -12.05 -0.98 20.37
N SER A 45 -13.10 -0.41 20.96
CA SER A 45 -13.06 0.09 22.35
C SER A 45 -12.86 -1.02 23.40
N LEU A 46 -13.04 -2.28 23.04
CA LEU A 46 -12.84 -3.45 23.89
C LEU A 46 -11.45 -4.08 23.66
N GLY A 47 -10.62 -3.49 22.79
CA GLY A 47 -9.29 -4.00 22.45
C GLY A 47 -9.32 -5.16 21.46
N GLN A 48 -10.47 -5.50 20.88
CA GLN A 48 -10.60 -6.56 19.90
C GLN A 48 -10.12 -6.08 18.53
N ARG A 49 -9.42 -6.94 17.80
CA ARG A 49 -8.66 -6.50 16.63
C ARG A 49 -9.29 -6.87 15.31
N LEU A 50 -9.10 -5.99 14.35
CA LEU A 50 -9.22 -6.25 12.93
C LEU A 50 -7.86 -6.08 12.28
N ILE A 51 -7.37 -7.12 11.62
CA ILE A 51 -6.02 -7.13 11.02
C ILE A 51 -6.16 -7.23 9.50
N ILE A 52 -5.57 -6.29 8.77
CA ILE A 52 -5.52 -6.28 7.30
C ILE A 52 -4.08 -6.52 6.87
N GLN A 53 -3.86 -7.54 6.04
CA GLN A 53 -2.57 -7.88 5.45
C GLN A 53 -2.67 -7.76 3.93
N ASN A 54 -1.72 -7.06 3.32
CA ASN A 54 -1.68 -6.82 1.88
C ASN A 54 -0.40 -7.42 1.29
N SER A 55 -0.52 -8.22 0.24
CA SER A 55 0.61 -8.87 -0.42
C SER A 55 1.53 -7.89 -1.15
N TRP A 56 2.73 -8.38 -1.49
CA TRP A 56 3.56 -7.79 -2.53
C TRP A 56 2.96 -8.04 -3.92
N SER A 57 3.49 -7.35 -4.93
CA SER A 57 3.02 -7.44 -6.33
C SER A 57 3.54 -8.69 -7.04
N ARG A 58 2.68 -9.43 -7.72
CA ARG A 58 3.11 -10.46 -8.69
C ARG A 58 2.72 -10.05 -10.11
N GLY A 59 3.71 -9.65 -10.90
CA GLY A 59 3.52 -9.13 -12.26
C GLY A 59 3.84 -10.14 -13.36
N ILE A 60 3.02 -10.18 -14.41
CA ILE A 60 3.32 -10.88 -15.68
C ILE A 60 2.63 -10.13 -16.85
N GLN A 61 3.10 -10.35 -18.07
CA GLN A 61 2.42 -9.86 -19.27
C GLN A 61 1.07 -10.55 -19.47
N TYR A 62 0.11 -9.82 -20.01
CA TYR A 62 -1.23 -10.27 -20.38
C TYR A 62 -1.56 -9.76 -21.79
N VAL A 63 -2.23 -10.60 -22.58
CA VAL A 63 -2.74 -10.22 -23.90
C VAL A 63 -4.25 -10.25 -23.82
N ASP A 64 -4.88 -9.11 -24.09
CA ASP A 64 -6.32 -8.97 -24.02
C ASP A 64 -7.02 -9.62 -25.23
N PRO A 65 -8.37 -9.75 -25.21
CA PRO A 65 -9.11 -10.36 -26.32
C PRO A 65 -8.93 -9.68 -27.68
N ASN A 66 -8.50 -8.42 -27.70
CA ASN A 66 -8.24 -7.65 -28.92
C ASN A 66 -6.78 -7.81 -29.40
N GLY A 67 -5.98 -8.65 -28.74
CA GLY A 67 -4.58 -8.87 -29.07
C GLY A 67 -3.63 -7.79 -28.54
N LYS A 68 -4.12 -6.83 -27.74
CA LYS A 68 -3.29 -5.77 -27.18
C LYS A 68 -2.55 -6.28 -25.96
N LYS A 69 -1.24 -6.04 -25.93
CA LYS A 69 -0.38 -6.35 -24.78
C LYS A 69 -0.63 -5.36 -23.65
N LYS A 70 -0.79 -5.89 -22.45
CA LYS A 70 -0.99 -5.17 -21.19
C LYS A 70 -0.11 -5.78 -20.12
N ASN A 71 0.27 -4.96 -19.15
CA ASN A 71 0.83 -5.44 -17.90
C ASN A 71 -0.31 -5.85 -16.97
N LYS A 72 -0.16 -7.01 -16.33
CA LYS A 72 -1.03 -7.50 -15.26
C LYS A 72 -0.22 -7.60 -13.98
N VAL A 73 -0.72 -7.00 -12.91
CA VAL A 73 -0.15 -7.16 -11.58
C VAL A 73 -1.22 -7.65 -10.62
N LEU A 74 -0.91 -8.73 -9.91
CA LEU A 74 -1.79 -9.37 -8.94
C LEU A 74 -1.35 -9.02 -7.52
N PHE A 75 -2.35 -8.87 -6.65
CA PHE A 75 -2.22 -8.73 -5.21
C PHE A 75 -3.26 -9.59 -4.51
N TRP A 76 -3.02 -9.91 -3.24
CA TRP A 76 -4.06 -10.37 -2.33
C TRP A 76 -4.16 -9.47 -1.11
N THR A 77 -5.37 -9.42 -0.54
CA THR A 77 -5.64 -8.83 0.77
C THR A 77 -6.27 -9.91 1.65
N ARG A 78 -5.72 -10.09 2.85
CA ARG A 78 -6.28 -10.95 3.89
C ARG A 78 -6.74 -10.09 5.05
N ILE A 79 -7.91 -10.39 5.58
CA ILE A 79 -8.51 -9.72 6.73
C ILE A 79 -8.81 -10.77 7.80
N THR A 80 -8.29 -10.57 9.01
CA THR A 80 -8.59 -11.39 10.18
C THR A 80 -9.49 -10.61 11.11
N ASN A 81 -10.68 -11.15 11.38
CA ASN A 81 -11.65 -10.58 12.29
C ASN A 81 -11.50 -11.24 13.66
N GLU A 82 -10.78 -10.61 14.58
CA GLU A 82 -10.67 -11.08 15.96
C GLU A 82 -11.80 -10.53 16.85
N THR A 83 -12.79 -9.84 16.28
CA THR A 83 -13.93 -9.29 17.03
C THR A 83 -15.03 -10.32 17.28
N GLU A 84 -15.98 -10.01 18.17
CA GLU A 84 -17.18 -10.83 18.44
C GLU A 84 -18.29 -10.67 17.40
N ASN A 85 -18.20 -9.69 16.49
CA ASN A 85 -19.24 -9.42 15.49
C ASN A 85 -18.78 -9.80 14.07
N PRO A 86 -19.67 -10.33 13.22
CA PRO A 86 -19.34 -10.53 11.80
C PRO A 86 -18.94 -9.22 11.14
N LEU A 87 -17.85 -9.25 10.38
CA LEU A 87 -17.43 -8.16 9.52
C LEU A 87 -18.14 -8.29 8.16
N GLU A 88 -18.89 -7.27 7.79
CA GLU A 88 -19.41 -7.10 6.44
C GLU A 88 -18.47 -6.21 5.62
N LEU A 89 -17.86 -6.79 4.61
CA LEU A 89 -16.96 -6.13 3.67
C LEU A 89 -17.68 -5.86 2.36
N ASN A 90 -17.83 -4.59 2.01
CA ASN A 90 -18.38 -4.15 0.73
C ASN A 90 -17.35 -3.30 -0.01
N ILE A 91 -16.90 -3.77 -1.17
CA ILE A 91 -15.90 -3.09 -2.01
C ILE A 91 -16.46 -2.90 -3.42
N ALA A 92 -16.27 -1.71 -3.99
CA ALA A 92 -16.52 -1.39 -5.38
C ALA A 92 -15.41 -0.50 -5.92
N PHE A 93 -14.91 -0.83 -7.11
CA PHE A 93 -13.94 -0.04 -7.83
C PHE A 93 -14.57 0.60 -9.08
N PRO A 94 -14.12 1.80 -9.47
CA PRO A 94 -14.44 2.32 -10.80
C PRO A 94 -13.84 1.40 -11.88
N VAL A 95 -14.38 1.46 -13.10
CA VAL A 95 -13.86 0.70 -14.25
C VAL A 95 -12.37 0.97 -14.45
N GLU A 96 -11.99 2.25 -14.38
CA GLU A 96 -10.62 2.70 -14.49
C GLU A 96 -10.42 4.03 -13.74
N TYR A 97 -9.17 4.39 -13.52
CA TYR A 97 -8.79 5.70 -13.03
C TYR A 97 -7.56 6.21 -13.77
N GLU A 98 -7.49 7.52 -13.97
CA GLU A 98 -6.32 8.17 -14.56
C GLU A 98 -5.16 8.18 -13.56
N VAL A 99 -3.98 7.77 -14.03
CA VAL A 99 -2.76 7.70 -13.23
C VAL A 99 -2.20 9.12 -13.06
N PRO A 100 -2.01 9.63 -11.84
CA PRO A 100 -1.65 11.03 -11.61
C PRO A 100 -0.37 11.49 -12.33
N SER A 101 0.66 10.64 -12.43
CA SER A 101 1.91 11.00 -13.10
C SER A 101 1.95 10.71 -14.60
N LEU A 102 0.90 10.10 -15.16
CA LEU A 102 0.85 9.70 -16.56
C LEU A 102 -0.47 10.18 -17.18
N PRO A 103 -0.58 11.47 -17.56
CA PRO A 103 -1.77 12.02 -18.20
C PRO A 103 -2.22 11.18 -19.41
N GLY A 104 -3.52 10.90 -19.49
CA GLY A 104 -4.11 10.06 -20.52
C GLY A 104 -3.80 8.56 -20.40
N LYS A 105 -3.19 8.11 -19.31
CA LYS A 105 -3.01 6.68 -18.99
C LYS A 105 -3.92 6.27 -17.85
N TYR A 106 -4.55 5.12 -18.03
CA TYR A 106 -5.57 4.61 -17.14
C TYR A 106 -5.21 3.23 -16.63
N PHE A 107 -5.45 2.99 -15.35
CA PHE A 107 -5.33 1.68 -14.72
C PHE A 107 -6.73 1.12 -14.46
N LYS A 108 -6.93 -0.15 -14.79
CA LYS A 108 -8.17 -0.90 -14.53
C LYS A 108 -7.96 -1.79 -13.31
N ILE A 109 -8.93 -1.81 -12.40
CA ILE A 109 -8.88 -2.61 -11.16
C ILE A 109 -10.00 -3.65 -11.20
N LEU A 110 -9.63 -4.91 -11.08
CA LEU A 110 -10.54 -6.05 -11.14
C LEU A 110 -10.39 -6.90 -9.87
N LEU A 111 -11.50 -7.45 -9.40
CA LEU A 111 -11.58 -8.35 -8.25
C LEU A 111 -11.94 -9.76 -8.75
N PRO A 112 -10.94 -10.63 -9.00
CA PRO A 112 -11.22 -12.03 -9.30
C PRO A 112 -12.11 -12.65 -8.21
N PRO A 113 -13.11 -13.47 -8.59
CA PRO A 113 -14.12 -14.00 -7.66
C PRO A 113 -13.57 -15.08 -6.72
N ASP A 114 -12.38 -15.61 -7.00
CA ASP A 114 -11.73 -16.62 -6.17
C ASP A 114 -11.42 -16.08 -4.75
N THR A 115 -11.41 -16.99 -3.79
CA THR A 115 -11.07 -16.69 -2.40
C THR A 115 -9.59 -16.92 -2.16
N MET A 116 -8.93 -15.91 -1.61
CA MET A 116 -7.53 -16.06 -1.22
C MET A 116 -7.39 -17.01 -0.03
N ALA A 117 -6.44 -17.92 -0.16
CA ALA A 117 -5.98 -18.81 0.90
C ALA A 117 -4.44 -18.82 0.94
N LEU A 118 -3.86 -18.89 2.15
CA LEU A 118 -2.40 -18.90 2.33
C LEU A 118 -1.71 -20.04 1.57
N ALA A 119 -2.34 -21.21 1.48
CA ALA A 119 -1.81 -22.35 0.74
C ALA A 119 -1.64 -22.07 -0.76
N LYS A 120 -2.37 -21.09 -1.31
CA LYS A 120 -2.24 -20.70 -2.73
C LYS A 120 -1.17 -19.63 -2.97
N GLU A 121 -0.66 -18.98 -1.92
CA GLU A 121 0.37 -17.92 -2.05
C GLU A 121 1.60 -18.35 -2.88
N PRO A 122 2.20 -19.54 -2.69
CA PRO A 122 3.36 -19.95 -3.48
C PRO A 122 3.03 -20.39 -4.91
N LEU A 123 1.75 -20.64 -5.23
CA LEU A 123 1.35 -21.12 -6.55
C LEU A 123 1.41 -20.02 -7.60
N PRO A 124 1.69 -20.31 -8.88
CA PRO A 124 1.60 -19.34 -9.97
C PRO A 124 0.27 -18.58 -9.96
N ASP A 125 0.31 -17.27 -10.22
CA ASP A 125 -0.87 -16.37 -10.16
C ASP A 125 -1.70 -16.50 -8.87
N TYR A 126 -1.07 -16.90 -7.76
CA TYR A 126 -1.73 -17.18 -6.48
C TYR A 126 -2.79 -18.29 -6.56
N GLY A 127 -2.62 -19.24 -7.48
CA GLY A 127 -3.53 -20.37 -7.65
C GLY A 127 -4.95 -19.99 -8.10
N ILE A 128 -5.13 -18.79 -8.68
CA ILE A 128 -6.41 -18.35 -9.23
C ILE A 128 -6.68 -19.15 -10.51
N THR A 129 -7.65 -20.04 -10.47
CA THR A 129 -8.12 -20.75 -11.66
C THR A 129 -8.91 -19.80 -12.55
N ASP A 130 -8.81 -19.98 -13.87
CA ASP A 130 -9.56 -19.20 -14.87
C ASP A 130 -9.32 -17.69 -14.87
N LEU A 131 -8.21 -17.22 -14.27
CA LEU A 131 -7.86 -15.80 -14.21
C LEU A 131 -7.93 -15.14 -15.59
N LYS A 132 -7.40 -15.78 -16.65
CA LYS A 132 -7.45 -15.22 -18.01
C LYS A 132 -8.89 -15.02 -18.47
N SER A 133 -9.73 -16.06 -18.38
CA SER A 133 -11.14 -15.98 -18.76
C SER A 133 -11.88 -14.89 -17.98
N PHE A 134 -11.60 -14.76 -16.68
CA PHE A 134 -12.16 -13.70 -15.86
C PHE A 134 -11.74 -12.31 -16.37
N LEU A 135 -10.45 -12.08 -16.62
CA LEU A 135 -9.96 -10.79 -17.13
C LEU A 135 -10.58 -10.45 -18.49
N ASP A 136 -10.57 -11.41 -19.42
CA ASP A 136 -11.11 -11.25 -20.78
C ASP A 136 -12.58 -10.81 -20.76
N ASN A 137 -13.38 -11.39 -19.87
CA ASN A 137 -14.81 -11.13 -19.78
C ASN A 137 -15.19 -9.87 -18.99
N ASN A 138 -14.24 -9.28 -18.23
CA ASN A 138 -14.53 -8.22 -17.28
C ASN A 138 -13.64 -6.97 -17.43
N ILE A 139 -12.69 -6.93 -18.36
CA ILE A 139 -11.72 -5.82 -18.50
C ILE A 139 -12.36 -4.43 -18.62
N ASP A 140 -13.55 -4.32 -19.20
CA ASP A 140 -14.28 -3.06 -19.40
C ASP A 140 -15.50 -2.92 -18.47
N LYS A 141 -15.58 -3.73 -17.42
CA LYS A 141 -16.69 -3.73 -16.46
C LYS A 141 -16.23 -3.23 -15.09
N PRO A 142 -17.11 -2.54 -14.33
CA PRO A 142 -16.81 -2.24 -12.93
C PRO A 142 -16.71 -3.54 -12.15
N SER A 143 -15.92 -3.52 -11.07
CA SER A 143 -15.70 -4.69 -10.23
C SER A 143 -16.10 -4.40 -8.79
N SER A 144 -16.78 -5.37 -8.17
CA SER A 144 -17.25 -5.26 -6.80
C SER A 144 -17.16 -6.60 -6.08
N LEU A 145 -17.00 -6.55 -4.76
CA LEU A 145 -16.97 -7.69 -3.87
C LEU A 145 -17.85 -7.40 -2.66
N LYS A 146 -18.68 -8.38 -2.30
CA LYS A 146 -19.36 -8.44 -1.01
C LYS A 146 -18.94 -9.70 -0.29
N ARG A 147 -18.57 -9.58 0.98
CA ARG A 147 -18.13 -10.73 1.78
C ARG A 147 -18.44 -10.51 3.26
N THR A 148 -18.81 -11.60 3.93
CA THR A 148 -18.89 -11.66 5.38
C THR A 148 -17.68 -12.44 5.92
N ILE A 149 -17.04 -11.95 6.98
CA ILE A 149 -15.99 -12.64 7.72
C ILE A 149 -16.49 -12.81 9.16
N ASN A 150 -16.75 -14.03 9.58
CA ASN A 150 -17.32 -14.29 10.89
C ASN A 150 -16.36 -13.93 12.03
N PRO A 151 -16.87 -13.81 13.26
CA PRO A 151 -16.03 -13.69 14.44
C PRO A 151 -14.94 -14.77 14.49
N LYS A 152 -13.72 -14.36 14.83
CA LYS A 152 -12.53 -15.23 14.97
C LYS A 152 -12.09 -15.93 13.69
N GLU A 153 -12.58 -15.50 12.52
CA GLU A 153 -12.20 -16.05 11.23
C GLU A 153 -11.30 -15.09 10.42
N SER A 154 -10.75 -15.61 9.34
CA SER A 154 -10.07 -14.81 8.31
C SER A 154 -10.71 -15.01 6.95
N GLY A 155 -10.77 -13.96 6.16
CA GLY A 155 -11.11 -14.02 4.75
C GLY A 155 -10.09 -13.27 3.90
N GLY A 156 -10.05 -13.53 2.60
CA GLY A 156 -9.20 -12.75 1.70
C GLY A 156 -9.66 -12.77 0.25
N PHE A 157 -9.25 -11.75 -0.50
CA PHE A 157 -9.61 -11.56 -1.89
C PHE A 157 -8.40 -11.14 -2.72
N TYR A 158 -8.50 -11.32 -4.03
CA TYR A 158 -7.47 -10.92 -4.98
C TYR A 158 -7.81 -9.59 -5.63
N VAL A 159 -6.77 -8.86 -6.05
CA VAL A 159 -6.88 -7.65 -6.85
C VAL A 159 -5.96 -7.78 -8.05
N ALA A 160 -6.51 -7.59 -9.24
CA ALA A 160 -5.74 -7.49 -10.48
C ALA A 160 -5.76 -6.05 -10.97
N ILE A 161 -4.58 -5.50 -11.26
CA ILE A 161 -4.42 -4.20 -11.92
C ILE A 161 -3.92 -4.42 -13.33
N LEU A 162 -4.64 -3.89 -14.31
CA LEU A 162 -4.27 -3.93 -15.72
C LEU A 162 -3.91 -2.53 -16.22
N PHE A 163 -2.85 -2.44 -17.01
CA PHE A 163 -2.40 -1.19 -17.61
C PHE A 163 -1.60 -1.42 -18.88
N ASP A 164 -1.57 -0.42 -19.74
CA ASP A 164 -0.85 -0.49 -21.02
C ASP A 164 0.68 -0.53 -20.82
N GLU A 165 1.40 -1.02 -21.84
CA GLU A 165 2.86 -0.95 -21.85
C GLU A 165 3.36 0.51 -21.75
N GLY A 166 4.52 0.70 -21.10
CA GLY A 166 5.13 2.03 -20.91
C GLY A 166 4.83 2.71 -19.57
N ALA A 167 3.84 2.24 -18.79
CA ALA A 167 3.69 2.66 -17.39
C ALA A 167 4.66 1.87 -16.50
N MET A 168 5.93 2.30 -16.49
CA MET A 168 7.03 1.56 -15.85
C MET A 168 7.15 1.86 -14.36
N GLY A 169 7.45 0.83 -13.57
CA GLY A 169 7.80 0.97 -12.16
C GLY A 169 7.13 -0.09 -11.27
N PRO A 170 7.72 -0.41 -10.11
CA PRO A 170 7.05 -1.26 -9.13
C PRO A 170 5.73 -0.60 -8.66
N ILE A 171 4.67 -1.40 -8.57
CA ILE A 171 3.38 -0.97 -8.01
C ILE A 171 3.23 -1.62 -6.65
N ARG A 172 2.82 -0.83 -5.66
CA ARG A 172 2.47 -1.33 -4.34
C ARG A 172 1.05 -0.90 -4.01
N THR A 173 0.23 -1.83 -3.53
CA THR A 173 -1.15 -1.52 -3.13
C THR A 173 -1.38 -1.69 -1.64
N GLY A 174 -2.54 -1.30 -1.13
CA GLY A 174 -2.96 -1.68 0.21
C GLY A 174 -4.38 -1.22 0.50
N LEU A 175 -5.20 -2.14 1.01
CA LEU A 175 -6.46 -1.82 1.65
C LEU A 175 -6.18 -1.35 3.09
N SER A 176 -6.81 -0.25 3.48
CA SER A 176 -6.78 0.30 4.84
C SER A 176 -8.15 0.88 5.21
N ILE A 177 -8.34 1.20 6.48
CA ILE A 177 -9.54 1.86 6.99
C ILE A 177 -9.17 3.30 7.36
N LYS A 178 -9.94 4.26 6.83
CA LYS A 178 -9.88 5.68 7.21
C LYS A 178 -11.26 6.12 7.69
N GLY A 179 -11.41 6.29 9.00
CA GLY A 179 -12.73 6.47 9.61
C GLY A 179 -13.58 5.20 9.46
N GLN A 180 -14.72 5.30 8.77
CA GLN A 180 -15.57 4.15 8.40
C GLN A 180 -15.43 3.72 6.94
N ASN A 181 -14.55 4.39 6.18
CA ASN A 181 -14.35 4.10 4.77
C ASN A 181 -13.20 3.12 4.56
N LEU A 182 -13.37 2.23 3.60
CA LEU A 182 -12.30 1.44 3.02
C LEU A 182 -11.56 2.28 1.98
N VAL A 183 -10.25 2.38 2.13
CA VAL A 183 -9.39 3.10 1.21
C VAL A 183 -8.39 2.13 0.61
N TYR A 184 -8.43 2.00 -0.71
CA TYR A 184 -7.43 1.27 -1.46
C TYR A 184 -6.40 2.24 -2.01
N ARG A 185 -5.16 2.09 -1.56
CA ARG A 185 -4.03 2.91 -1.96
C ARG A 185 -3.22 2.18 -3.01
N ILE A 186 -2.84 2.89 -4.07
CA ILE A 186 -1.98 2.39 -5.14
C ILE A 186 -0.82 3.37 -5.27
N SER A 187 0.37 2.92 -4.92
CA SER A 187 1.61 3.70 -4.93
C SER A 187 2.50 3.17 -6.06
N ARG A 188 3.05 4.08 -6.86
CA ARG A 188 3.91 3.76 -8.00
C ARG A 188 5.31 4.30 -7.75
N TYR A 189 6.32 3.46 -7.93
CA TYR A 189 7.71 3.81 -7.65
C TYR A 189 8.53 3.87 -8.93
N ASP A 190 9.62 4.60 -8.92
CA ASP A 190 10.54 4.61 -10.04
C ASP A 190 11.31 3.28 -10.12
N GLY A 191 11.57 2.81 -11.33
CA GLY A 191 12.19 1.50 -11.57
C GLY A 191 13.71 1.53 -11.71
N ARG A 192 14.39 2.61 -11.27
CA ARG A 192 15.82 2.80 -11.55
C ARG A 192 16.66 1.82 -10.71
N ARG A 193 17.39 0.93 -11.39
CA ARG A 193 18.30 -0.05 -10.76
C ARG A 193 19.46 0.69 -10.11
N GLY A 194 19.62 0.55 -8.79
CA GLY A 194 20.79 1.01 -8.03
C GLY A 194 20.58 2.20 -7.10
N GLY A 195 19.35 2.69 -6.92
CA GLY A 195 19.01 3.77 -5.98
C GLY A 195 17.80 3.43 -5.09
N SER A 196 17.54 4.29 -4.10
CA SER A 196 16.32 4.24 -3.26
C SER A 196 15.08 4.33 -4.15
N LEU A 197 14.10 3.44 -3.96
CA LEU A 197 12.82 3.50 -4.66
C LEU A 197 12.11 4.82 -4.32
N MET A 198 11.97 5.70 -5.31
CA MET A 198 11.31 6.98 -5.14
C MET A 198 9.84 6.84 -5.51
N LEU A 199 8.96 7.31 -4.63
CA LEU A 199 7.54 7.42 -4.93
C LEU A 199 7.34 8.40 -6.10
N VAL A 200 6.75 7.91 -7.18
CA VAL A 200 6.43 8.71 -8.38
C VAL A 200 5.03 9.30 -8.26
N ASP A 201 4.06 8.48 -7.88
CA ASP A 201 2.69 8.90 -7.62
C ASP A 201 1.99 7.97 -6.64
N GLU A 202 0.87 8.47 -6.14
CA GLU A 202 -0.07 7.70 -5.35
C GLU A 202 -1.51 8.06 -5.69
N LYS A 203 -2.36 7.04 -5.76
CA LYS A 203 -3.81 7.19 -5.84
C LYS A 203 -4.45 6.51 -4.64
N GLU A 204 -5.30 7.26 -3.95
CA GLU A 204 -6.25 6.68 -2.99
C GLU A 204 -7.64 6.63 -3.62
N ILE A 205 -8.30 5.49 -3.43
CA ILE A 205 -9.67 5.24 -3.89
C ILE A 205 -10.48 4.89 -2.64
N ASN A 206 -11.50 5.71 -2.33
CA ASN A 206 -12.54 5.29 -1.40
C ASN A 206 -13.35 4.19 -2.10
N CYS A 207 -13.15 2.96 -1.67
CA CYS A 207 -13.65 1.77 -2.37
C CYS A 207 -14.79 1.09 -1.62
N GLY A 208 -15.28 1.65 -0.51
CA GLY A 208 -16.42 1.10 0.20
C GLY A 208 -16.38 1.35 1.71
N SER A 209 -17.01 0.47 2.47
CA SER A 209 -17.17 0.62 3.91
C SER A 209 -17.29 -0.74 4.61
N ILE A 210 -17.22 -0.69 5.94
CA ILE A 210 -17.44 -1.83 6.83
C ILE A 210 -18.51 -1.50 7.86
N ASN A 211 -19.13 -2.55 8.43
CA ASN A 211 -20.15 -2.42 9.48
C ASN A 211 -19.56 -2.19 10.89
N LEU A 212 -18.31 -2.61 11.13
CA LEU A 212 -17.64 -2.42 12.42
C LEU A 212 -17.32 -0.93 12.66
N LYS A 213 -17.58 -0.44 13.87
CA LYS A 213 -17.45 0.97 14.25
C LYS A 213 -16.35 1.17 15.29
N ASN A 214 -15.89 2.41 15.42
CA ASN A 214 -14.93 2.85 16.44
C ASN A 214 -13.59 2.09 16.40
N LEU A 215 -13.22 1.59 15.21
CA LEU A 215 -11.93 0.97 14.97
C LEU A 215 -10.85 2.05 14.90
N LEU A 216 -9.88 1.97 15.82
CA LEU A 216 -8.73 2.86 15.87
C LEU A 216 -7.50 2.12 15.38
N ARG A 217 -6.77 2.73 14.44
CA ARG A 217 -5.51 2.18 13.93
C ARG A 217 -4.49 2.09 15.06
N GLN A 218 -3.89 0.91 15.20
CA GLN A 218 -2.79 0.65 16.12
C GLN A 218 -1.47 1.06 15.45
N LYS A 219 -0.51 1.50 16.28
CA LYS A 219 0.83 1.89 15.81
C LYS A 219 1.64 0.68 15.38
#